data_AF-A0A9N8KK73-F1
#
_entry.id   AF-A0A9N8KK73-F1
#
_cell.length_a   1.000
_cell.length_b   1.000
_cell.length_c   1.000
_cell.angle_alpha   90.00
_cell.angle_beta   90.00
_cell.angle_gamma   90.00
#
_symmetry.space_group_name_H-M   'P 1'
#
loop_
_entity.id
_entity.type
_entity.pdbx_description
1 polymer ?
#
loop_
_entity_poly.entity_id
_entity_poly.type
_entity_poly.pdbx_seq_one_letter_code
_entity_poly.pdbx_strand_id
1 'polypeptide(L)'
;MTEAASHSREPTYLDYHARIPQRHASKQERNRPEASTQAQPSLNEVDAPEPVQNRQDDSAWHRQTHLEDESLESAPTPPSFRTRPSSSPPSPQRDPPSPVATQLYIVSHLVFFSIWGTLARLGMQWLTFYPGAPLVTPVLWANVGGSFVMGFLSEDRRLFREEWGLDNMNSHAREKALEQEQSDPAAAKKAHAKTKKTIPLYIGLATGFCGSFTSFSSFMRDVFLALSNNLPTPVNHPYATVPSFTSTIHRNGGYSFMALLAVIVYTVALSLAALNVGAHLALALDRFTPTLSFRLTRRFIDPLIVVLAWGCWFGAIFLSIWPPDRPSGPSSRGSWANEVWRGEVPFALVFAPIGCLLRYYASFKLNPIAASFPLGTFAVNMFGCAVEAMCYSIQHVPITSSAGALVGGGRVGCQVLQGVMDGFCGTTTTVSTWVTELQSLRRRHAYVYGMASVVAGLCLMVIIMGSVRWTVGFDTPACVTMRTSL
;
A
#
# COMPACT_ATOMS: atom_id res chain seq x y z
N MET A 1 -89.26 -38.27 65.76
CA MET A 1 -88.08 -39.02 66.26
C MET A 1 -86.89 -38.51 65.46
N THR A 2 -86.32 -37.40 65.93
CA THR A 2 -85.00 -37.29 66.62
C THR A 2 -83.86 -37.24 65.61
N GLU A 3 -83.43 -36.04 65.18
CA GLU A 3 -82.42 -35.14 65.82
C GLU A 3 -81.07 -35.32 65.11
N ALA A 4 -80.22 -34.34 64.80
CA ALA A 4 -80.25 -32.88 64.77
C ALA A 4 -78.99 -32.48 63.93
N ALA A 5 -79.12 -31.59 62.94
CA ALA A 5 -78.59 -30.20 62.92
C ALA A 5 -77.04 -30.07 62.84
N SER A 6 -76.40 -29.17 62.08
CA SER A 6 -76.82 -28.15 61.10
C SER A 6 -75.58 -27.36 60.62
N HIS A 7 -75.64 -26.80 59.39
CA HIS A 7 -75.03 -25.51 58.94
C HIS A 7 -73.49 -25.35 58.89
N SER A 8 -72.85 -24.55 58.02
CA SER A 8 -73.05 -24.00 56.66
C SER A 8 -71.86 -23.05 56.33
N ARG A 9 -71.50 -22.95 55.03
CA ARG A 9 -70.93 -21.81 54.27
C ARG A 9 -69.49 -21.26 54.54
N GLU A 10 -68.68 -21.30 53.46
CA GLU A 10 -67.70 -20.34 52.86
C GLU A 10 -67.39 -18.99 53.56
N PRO A 11 -66.18 -18.35 53.40
CA PRO A 11 -65.66 -17.95 52.06
C PRO A 11 -64.13 -17.63 51.86
N THR A 12 -63.73 -17.45 50.58
CA THR A 12 -62.76 -16.50 49.95
C THR A 12 -61.23 -16.36 50.22
N TYR A 13 -60.53 -16.11 49.09
CA TYR A 13 -59.36 -15.24 48.79
C TYR A 13 -57.88 -15.67 49.08
N LEU A 14 -57.18 -16.00 47.98
CA LEU A 14 -55.83 -15.56 47.48
C LEU A 14 -54.61 -15.37 48.43
N ASP A 15 -53.57 -16.18 48.13
CA ASP A 15 -52.21 -15.80 47.64
C ASP A 15 -50.96 -16.18 48.47
N TYR A 16 -49.93 -16.61 47.70
CA TYR A 16 -48.48 -16.73 47.94
C TYR A 16 -47.79 -17.82 48.82
N HIS A 17 -46.83 -18.49 48.15
CA HIS A 17 -45.54 -19.10 48.58
C HIS A 17 -45.45 -20.52 49.21
N ALA A 18 -44.90 -21.43 48.39
CA ALA A 18 -43.78 -22.38 48.63
C ALA A 18 -43.83 -23.42 49.79
N ARG A 19 -43.70 -24.72 49.43
CA ARG A 19 -42.73 -25.67 50.05
C ARG A 19 -42.68 -27.06 49.38
N ILE A 20 -41.44 -27.53 49.16
CA ILE A 20 -40.98 -28.91 48.89
C ILE A 20 -40.85 -29.67 50.23
N PRO A 21 -40.97 -31.02 50.27
CA PRO A 21 -39.84 -31.85 50.77
C PRO A 21 -39.71 -33.26 50.11
N GLN A 22 -38.51 -33.69 49.68
CA GLN A 22 -37.62 -34.74 50.26
C GLN A 22 -38.21 -36.18 50.34
N ARG A 23 -37.51 -37.32 50.07
CA ARG A 23 -36.11 -37.73 50.35
C ARG A 23 -35.77 -39.14 49.79
N HIS A 24 -34.47 -39.49 49.87
CA HIS A 24 -33.73 -40.79 49.75
C HIS A 24 -33.01 -41.04 48.40
N ALA A 25 -31.69 -41.25 48.21
CA ALA A 25 -30.41 -41.34 48.95
C ALA A 25 -29.69 -42.70 48.78
N SER A 26 -28.55 -42.74 48.06
CA SER A 26 -27.27 -43.40 48.45
C SER A 26 -26.19 -43.35 47.35
N LYS A 27 -24.92 -43.21 47.76
CA LYS A 27 -23.65 -43.03 46.98
C LYS A 27 -22.72 -44.25 47.13
N GLN A 28 -21.86 -44.50 46.12
CA GLN A 28 -20.49 -45.07 46.19
C GLN A 28 -19.87 -44.86 44.78
N GLU A 29 -18.88 -44.01 44.47
CA GLU A 29 -17.47 -43.81 44.86
C GLU A 29 -16.41 -44.76 44.22
N ARG A 30 -15.55 -44.14 43.39
CA ARG A 30 -14.10 -44.34 43.17
C ARG A 30 -13.58 -45.56 42.37
N ASN A 31 -12.98 -45.28 41.21
CA ASN A 31 -11.55 -45.58 40.98
C ASN A 31 -10.95 -44.79 39.80
N ARG A 32 -9.85 -44.10 40.11
CA ARG A 32 -8.87 -43.46 39.23
C ARG A 32 -7.68 -44.45 39.13
N PRO A 33 -6.93 -44.49 38.02
CA PRO A 33 -5.51 -44.81 38.10
C PRO A 33 -4.68 -43.53 37.93
N GLU A 34 -3.73 -43.31 38.83
CA GLU A 34 -2.70 -42.27 38.73
C GLU A 34 -1.45 -42.81 38.02
N ALA A 35 -0.91 -41.94 37.16
CA ALA A 35 0.51 -41.63 36.89
C ALA A 35 1.48 -42.62 36.20
N SER A 36 1.86 -42.19 34.98
CA SER A 36 3.21 -42.11 34.38
C SER A 36 3.94 -43.37 33.91
N THR A 37 4.07 -43.53 32.58
CA THR A 37 5.39 -43.58 31.89
C THR A 37 5.22 -43.16 30.40
N GLN A 38 6.27 -42.55 29.86
CA GLN A 38 6.39 -41.79 28.60
C GLN A 38 6.10 -42.56 27.29
N ALA A 39 5.56 -41.86 26.27
CA ALA A 39 6.25 -41.50 25.01
C ALA A 39 5.33 -41.52 23.74
N GLN A 40 5.34 -40.36 23.06
CA GLN A 40 4.94 -40.05 21.67
C GLN A 40 3.44 -39.90 21.30
N PRO A 41 2.97 -38.68 20.98
CA PRO A 41 1.78 -38.47 20.16
C PRO A 41 2.13 -38.55 18.68
N SER A 42 1.52 -39.51 17.98
CA SER A 42 1.44 -39.55 16.52
C SER A 42 0.59 -38.38 16.02
N LEU A 43 1.21 -37.46 15.29
CA LEU A 43 0.56 -36.39 14.55
C LEU A 43 -0.17 -36.98 13.33
N ASN A 44 -1.50 -37.00 13.34
CA ASN A 44 -2.29 -37.17 12.12
C ASN A 44 -2.87 -35.81 11.72
N GLU A 45 -2.32 -35.26 10.63
CA GLU A 45 -2.61 -33.97 9.99
C GLU A 45 -3.83 -34.04 9.04
N VAL A 46 -4.77 -34.96 9.28
CA VAL A 46 -5.89 -35.23 8.37
C VAL A 46 -7.21 -35.31 9.13
N ASP A 47 -7.63 -34.17 9.66
CA ASP A 47 -9.04 -33.84 9.91
C ASP A 47 -9.18 -32.34 9.66
N ALA A 48 -9.26 -31.98 8.38
CA ALA A 48 -9.59 -30.62 7.98
C ALA A 48 -11.07 -30.37 8.29
N PRO A 49 -11.45 -29.25 8.95
CA PRO A 49 -12.86 -28.91 9.15
C PRO A 49 -13.58 -28.72 7.81
N GLU A 50 -14.87 -29.03 7.78
CA GLU A 50 -15.73 -28.95 6.59
C GLU A 50 -15.62 -27.58 5.89
N PRO A 51 -15.74 -27.54 4.55
CA PRO A 51 -15.68 -26.29 3.80
C PRO A 51 -16.79 -25.36 4.28
N VAL A 52 -16.40 -24.18 4.77
CA VAL A 52 -17.33 -23.17 5.30
C VAL A 52 -18.33 -22.76 4.20
N GLN A 53 -19.52 -23.33 4.27
CA GLN A 53 -20.69 -22.92 3.48
C GLN A 53 -21.48 -21.88 4.30
N ASN A 54 -21.35 -20.62 3.89
CA ASN A 54 -22.18 -19.44 4.19
C ASN A 54 -23.18 -19.52 5.34
N ARG A 55 -23.06 -18.57 6.30
CA ARG A 55 -24.08 -17.57 6.69
C ARG A 55 -23.57 -16.88 7.97
N GLN A 56 -23.29 -15.58 7.89
CA GLN A 56 -22.81 -14.69 8.97
C GLN A 56 -21.33 -14.90 9.41
N ASP A 57 -20.40 -14.25 8.70
CA ASP A 57 -19.04 -14.00 9.20
C ASP A 57 -19.11 -12.91 10.30
N ASP A 58 -19.47 -13.30 11.52
CA ASP A 58 -19.51 -12.46 12.73
C ASP A 58 -18.14 -12.30 13.41
N SER A 59 -17.04 -12.31 12.65
CA SER A 59 -15.73 -11.95 13.20
C SER A 59 -15.61 -10.43 13.26
N ALA A 60 -15.63 -9.86 14.47
CA ALA A 60 -15.52 -8.44 14.78
C ALA A 60 -14.28 -7.71 14.18
N TRP A 61 -13.37 -8.44 13.55
CA TRP A 61 -12.21 -7.93 12.81
C TRP A 61 -12.54 -7.34 11.43
N HIS A 62 -13.70 -7.68 10.84
CA HIS A 62 -14.03 -7.35 9.44
C HIS A 62 -15.12 -6.30 9.23
N ARG A 63 -15.58 -5.60 10.29
CA ARG A 63 -16.53 -4.49 10.14
C ARG A 63 -15.83 -3.19 9.70
N GLN A 64 -14.99 -3.27 8.67
CA GLN A 64 -14.54 -2.11 7.91
C GLN A 64 -15.54 -1.91 6.76
N THR A 65 -16.14 -0.72 6.70
CA THR A 65 -16.95 -0.23 5.58
C THR A 65 -16.23 -0.51 4.26
N HIS A 66 -16.90 -1.20 3.34
CA HIS A 66 -16.33 -1.44 2.03
C HIS A 66 -16.17 -0.11 1.28
N LEU A 67 -15.20 0.02 0.36
CA LEU A 67 -15.11 1.18 -0.55
C LEU A 67 -16.45 1.47 -1.24
N GLU A 68 -17.20 0.40 -1.50
CA GLU A 68 -18.55 0.45 -2.08
C GLU A 68 -19.56 1.22 -1.20
N ASP A 69 -19.46 1.12 0.12
CA ASP A 69 -20.35 1.79 1.06
C ASP A 69 -19.98 3.28 1.24
N GLU A 70 -18.76 3.71 0.86
CA GLU A 70 -18.41 5.14 0.77
C GLU A 70 -19.05 5.79 -0.47
N SER A 71 -19.12 5.07 -1.59
CA SER A 71 -19.65 5.60 -2.86
C SER A 71 -21.18 5.79 -2.87
N LEU A 72 -21.92 4.88 -2.21
CA LEU A 72 -23.38 4.92 -2.18
C LEU A 72 -23.91 6.07 -1.31
N GLU A 73 -23.12 6.51 -0.33
CA GLU A 73 -23.41 7.68 0.50
C GLU A 73 -22.83 9.00 -0.04
N SER A 74 -22.04 8.95 -1.13
CA SER A 74 -21.40 10.15 -1.70
C SER A 74 -21.60 10.28 -3.20
N ALA A 75 -22.76 10.84 -3.60
CA ALA A 75 -22.80 11.64 -4.81
C ALA A 75 -21.85 12.85 -4.62
N PRO A 76 -20.88 13.09 -5.53
CA PRO A 76 -20.00 14.23 -5.42
C PRO A 76 -20.78 15.50 -5.76
N THR A 77 -21.34 16.17 -4.76
CA THR A 77 -21.68 17.58 -4.91
C THR A 77 -20.39 18.38 -5.01
N PRO A 78 -20.20 19.21 -6.06
CA PRO A 78 -19.21 20.29 -6.00
C PRO A 78 -19.51 21.19 -4.80
N PRO A 79 -18.59 22.05 -4.34
CA PRO A 79 -18.91 23.05 -3.33
C PRO A 79 -19.86 24.10 -3.93
N SER A 80 -21.15 23.77 -4.04
CA SER A 80 -22.21 24.70 -4.40
C SER A 80 -22.85 25.24 -3.13
N PHE A 81 -22.56 26.52 -2.89
CA PHE A 81 -23.33 27.44 -2.06
C PHE A 81 -24.84 27.22 -2.21
N ARG A 82 -25.50 26.72 -1.16
CA ARG A 82 -26.81 27.17 -0.65
C ARG A 82 -27.28 26.22 0.46
N THR A 83 -26.89 26.54 1.69
CA THR A 83 -27.62 26.06 2.87
C THR A 83 -28.73 27.05 3.16
N ARG A 84 -29.98 26.56 3.28
CA ARG A 84 -31.09 27.28 3.91
C ARG A 84 -30.64 27.84 5.26
N PRO A 85 -31.07 29.05 5.65
CA PRO A 85 -30.65 29.63 6.92
C PRO A 85 -31.37 28.92 8.07
N SER A 86 -30.66 28.04 8.80
CA SER A 86 -31.00 27.74 10.18
C SER A 86 -30.31 28.78 11.06
N SER A 87 -31.12 29.58 11.76
CA SER A 87 -30.70 30.63 12.67
C SER A 87 -29.91 30.07 13.86
N SER A 88 -28.61 30.28 13.88
CA SER A 88 -27.76 30.17 15.07
C SER A 88 -26.77 31.35 15.10
N PRO A 89 -26.46 31.91 16.29
CA PRO A 89 -25.75 33.19 16.41
C PRO A 89 -24.30 33.12 15.92
N PRO A 90 -23.70 34.26 15.50
CA PRO A 90 -22.43 34.30 14.78
C PRO A 90 -21.25 34.06 15.73
N SER A 91 -20.61 32.90 15.61
CA SER A 91 -19.26 32.67 16.15
C SER A 91 -18.22 33.37 15.27
N PRO A 92 -17.09 33.84 15.82
CA PRO A 92 -16.05 34.55 15.06
C PRO A 92 -15.52 33.63 13.94
N GLN A 93 -15.83 33.98 12.70
CA GLN A 93 -15.33 33.31 11.51
C GLN A 93 -13.80 33.52 11.45
N ARG A 94 -13.03 32.46 11.77
CA ARG A 94 -11.67 32.37 11.24
C ARG A 94 -11.80 32.19 9.74
N ASP A 95 -11.16 33.08 8.97
CA ASP A 95 -11.19 33.00 7.50
C ASP A 95 -10.85 31.59 7.03
N PRO A 96 -11.65 31.01 6.11
CA PRO A 96 -11.35 29.71 5.55
C PRO A 96 -9.95 29.76 4.89
N PRO A 97 -9.14 28.67 5.01
CA PRO A 97 -7.84 28.61 4.35
C PRO A 97 -7.98 28.95 2.86
N SER A 98 -7.04 29.72 2.31
CA SER A 98 -7.07 29.98 0.87
C SER A 98 -6.91 28.66 0.11
N PRO A 99 -7.83 28.32 -0.82
CA PRO A 99 -7.82 27.03 -1.50
C PRO A 99 -6.52 26.81 -2.29
N VAL A 100 -5.92 27.90 -2.77
CA VAL A 100 -4.63 27.89 -3.46
C VAL A 100 -3.49 27.50 -2.54
N ALA A 101 -3.45 27.97 -1.29
CA ALA A 101 -2.40 27.60 -0.34
C ALA A 101 -2.49 26.12 0.04
N THR A 102 -3.70 25.59 0.26
CA THR A 102 -3.89 24.16 0.54
C THR A 102 -3.42 23.30 -0.63
N GLN A 103 -3.73 23.69 -1.87
CA GLN A 103 -3.24 22.98 -3.06
C GLN A 103 -1.71 23.04 -3.18
N LEU A 104 -1.10 24.20 -2.92
CA LEU A 104 0.35 24.35 -2.90
C LEU A 104 1.01 23.42 -1.87
N TYR A 105 0.42 23.30 -0.67
CA TYR A 105 0.93 22.40 0.37
C TYR A 105 0.78 20.94 -0.04
N ILE A 106 -0.38 20.52 -0.58
CA ILE A 106 -0.58 19.15 -1.06
C ILE A 106 0.46 18.80 -2.13
N VAL A 107 0.62 19.65 -3.14
CA VAL A 107 1.60 19.43 -4.22
C VAL A 107 3.02 19.37 -3.66
N SER A 108 3.39 20.26 -2.74
CA SER A 108 4.73 20.27 -2.14
C SER A 108 4.99 19.01 -1.31
N HIS A 109 4.00 18.53 -0.55
CA HIS A 109 4.11 17.27 0.19
C HIS A 109 4.24 16.07 -0.76
N LEU A 110 3.46 16.02 -1.84
CA LEU A 110 3.56 14.96 -2.85
C LEU A 110 4.93 14.96 -3.51
N VAL A 111 5.46 16.12 -3.89
CA VAL A 111 6.81 16.25 -4.48
C VAL A 111 7.86 15.76 -3.49
N PHE A 112 7.88 16.30 -2.27
CA PHE A 112 8.87 15.94 -1.24
C PHE A 112 8.85 14.45 -0.94
N PHE A 113 7.68 13.90 -0.60
CA PHE A 113 7.58 12.50 -0.21
C PHE A 113 7.73 11.53 -1.39
N SER A 114 7.47 11.94 -2.64
CA SER A 114 7.78 11.12 -3.81
C SER A 114 9.28 10.94 -4.02
N ILE A 115 10.09 11.99 -3.73
CA ILE A 115 11.56 11.92 -3.76
C ILE A 115 12.04 10.93 -2.69
N TRP A 116 11.58 11.07 -1.46
CA TRP A 116 11.96 10.17 -0.36
C TRP A 116 11.48 8.73 -0.57
N GLY A 117 10.28 8.53 -1.08
CA GLY A 117 9.77 7.19 -1.42
C GLY A 117 10.60 6.54 -2.52
N THR A 118 10.99 7.30 -3.55
CA THR A 118 11.87 6.82 -4.63
C THR A 118 13.26 6.45 -4.12
N LEU A 119 13.86 7.30 -3.28
CA LEU A 119 15.15 7.01 -2.63
C LEU A 119 15.07 5.76 -1.75
N ALA A 120 14.00 5.62 -0.96
CA ALA A 120 13.78 4.43 -0.15
C ALA A 120 13.65 3.17 -1.03
N ARG A 121 12.94 3.25 -2.16
CA ARG A 121 12.81 2.11 -3.10
C ARG A 121 14.16 1.72 -3.69
N LEU A 122 14.90 2.67 -4.25
CA LEU A 122 16.20 2.40 -4.87
C LEU A 122 17.19 1.86 -3.84
N GLY A 123 17.27 2.49 -2.67
CA GLY A 123 18.11 2.02 -1.57
C GLY A 123 17.76 0.61 -1.11
N MET A 124 16.45 0.31 -0.95
CA MET A 124 15.98 -1.03 -0.59
C MET A 124 16.34 -2.06 -1.65
N GLN A 125 16.20 -1.71 -2.94
CA GLN A 125 16.55 -2.60 -4.04
C GLN A 125 18.06 -2.93 -4.04
N TRP A 126 18.92 -1.95 -3.76
CA TRP A 126 20.37 -2.20 -3.67
C TRP A 126 20.74 -3.05 -2.45
N LEU A 127 20.13 -2.78 -1.28
CA LEU A 127 20.40 -3.53 -0.06
C LEU A 127 19.96 -5.00 -0.13
N THR A 128 18.99 -5.30 -0.99
CA THR A 128 18.36 -6.63 -1.08
C THR A 128 18.79 -7.43 -2.31
N PHE A 129 19.72 -6.88 -3.09
CA PHE A 129 20.40 -7.60 -4.17
C PHE A 129 21.83 -7.94 -3.74
N TYR A 130 21.99 -9.05 -3.02
CA TYR A 130 23.27 -9.53 -2.48
C TYR A 130 23.50 -11.02 -2.82
N PRO A 131 24.75 -11.50 -2.80
CA PRO A 131 25.07 -12.91 -3.07
C PRO A 131 24.29 -13.86 -2.14
N GLY A 132 23.60 -14.85 -2.71
CA GLY A 132 22.79 -15.78 -1.92
C GLY A 132 21.44 -15.24 -1.45
N ALA A 133 20.97 -14.11 -1.98
CA ALA A 133 19.65 -13.58 -1.63
C ALA A 133 18.54 -14.61 -1.94
N PRO A 134 17.70 -14.98 -0.95
CA PRO A 134 16.67 -16.00 -1.13
C PRO A 134 15.53 -15.52 -2.04
N LEU A 135 15.31 -14.21 -2.12
CA LEU A 135 14.32 -13.56 -2.96
C LEU A 135 15.04 -12.68 -3.97
N VAL A 136 14.99 -13.07 -5.24
CA VAL A 136 15.79 -12.46 -6.32
C VAL A 136 15.15 -11.22 -6.95
N THR A 137 13.96 -10.80 -6.49
CA THR A 137 13.28 -9.58 -6.95
C THR A 137 13.36 -8.49 -5.88
N PRO A 138 14.33 -7.56 -5.92
CA PRO A 138 14.54 -6.59 -4.86
C PRO A 138 13.36 -5.64 -4.65
N VAL A 139 12.56 -5.39 -5.70
CA VAL A 139 11.34 -4.56 -5.60
C VAL A 139 10.32 -5.13 -4.59
N LEU A 140 10.35 -6.44 -4.33
CA LEU A 140 9.49 -7.06 -3.34
C LEU A 140 9.62 -6.41 -1.97
N TRP A 141 10.85 -6.17 -1.51
CA TRP A 141 11.10 -5.56 -0.21
C TRP A 141 10.60 -4.12 -0.13
N ALA A 142 10.70 -3.38 -1.23
CA ALA A 142 10.14 -2.05 -1.33
C ALA A 142 8.59 -2.08 -1.31
N ASN A 143 7.98 -3.04 -2.01
CA ASN A 143 6.53 -3.26 -2.02
C ASN A 143 5.99 -3.68 -0.64
N VAL A 144 6.70 -4.56 0.06
CA VAL A 144 6.42 -4.96 1.45
C VAL A 144 6.55 -3.75 2.39
N GLY A 145 7.66 -3.02 2.32
CA GLY A 145 7.91 -1.86 3.17
C GLY A 145 6.88 -0.76 2.98
N GLY A 146 6.57 -0.39 1.74
CA GLY A 146 5.56 0.63 1.43
C GLY A 146 4.14 0.20 1.83
N SER A 147 3.78 -1.08 1.65
CA SER A 147 2.48 -1.60 2.08
C SER A 147 2.36 -1.65 3.61
N PHE A 148 3.44 -2.01 4.32
CA PHE A 148 3.49 -1.95 5.78
C PHE A 148 3.28 -0.53 6.31
N VAL A 149 4.00 0.47 5.77
CA VAL A 149 3.83 1.86 6.19
C VAL A 149 2.42 2.36 5.84
N MET A 150 1.89 1.98 4.67
CA MET A 150 0.51 2.32 4.29
C MET A 150 -0.52 1.74 5.28
N GLY A 151 -0.34 0.50 5.74
CA GLY A 151 -1.22 -0.16 6.69
C GLY A 151 -1.19 0.48 8.07
N PHE A 152 0.01 0.83 8.52
CA PHE A 152 0.19 1.62 9.74
C PHE A 152 -0.53 2.96 9.63
N LEU A 153 -0.30 3.69 8.54
CA LEU A 153 -0.93 4.98 8.30
C LEU A 153 -2.43 4.88 8.09
N SER A 154 -2.98 3.78 7.57
CA SER A 154 -4.43 3.65 7.40
C SER A 154 -5.14 3.44 8.74
N GLU A 155 -4.57 2.65 9.64
CA GLU A 155 -5.21 2.30 10.92
C GLU A 155 -4.91 3.30 12.05
N ASP A 156 -3.80 4.04 11.99
CA ASP A 156 -3.44 5.01 13.03
C ASP A 156 -4.56 6.05 13.29
N ARG A 157 -4.85 6.31 14.57
CA ARG A 157 -5.89 7.28 14.98
C ARG A 157 -5.33 8.49 15.73
N ARG A 158 -4.08 8.44 16.19
CA ARG A 158 -3.53 9.48 17.08
C ARG A 158 -2.67 10.49 16.35
N LEU A 159 -1.92 10.11 15.35
CA LEU A 159 -0.94 10.99 14.71
C LEU A 159 -1.60 12.28 14.19
N PHE A 160 -2.82 12.18 13.64
CA PHE A 160 -3.57 13.29 13.05
C PHE A 160 -4.77 13.77 13.90
N ARG A 161 -4.80 13.47 15.20
CA ARG A 161 -5.95 13.76 16.06
C ARG A 161 -6.24 15.26 16.26
N GLU A 162 -5.24 16.14 16.23
CA GLU A 162 -5.46 17.58 16.42
C GLU A 162 -5.99 18.27 15.15
N GLU A 163 -5.54 17.84 13.97
CA GLU A 163 -6.04 18.30 12.66
C GLU A 163 -7.51 17.97 12.43
N TRP A 164 -8.05 17.05 13.23
CA TRP A 164 -9.47 16.75 13.37
C TRP A 164 -10.33 17.95 13.74
N GLY A 165 -9.76 18.92 14.46
CA GLY A 165 -10.49 20.06 14.98
C GLY A 165 -11.26 19.82 16.28
N LEU A 166 -11.12 18.68 16.98
CA LEU A 166 -11.78 18.48 18.29
C LEU A 166 -11.39 19.53 19.35
N ASP A 167 -10.15 20.05 19.29
CA ASP A 167 -9.68 21.11 20.18
C ASP A 167 -9.90 22.53 19.62
N ASN A 168 -10.25 22.66 18.33
CA ASN A 168 -10.61 23.94 17.69
C ASN A 168 -12.13 24.10 17.51
N MET A 169 -12.91 23.08 17.84
CA MET A 169 -14.37 23.11 17.83
C MET A 169 -14.89 23.84 19.07
N ASN A 170 -15.96 24.61 18.89
CA ASN A 170 -16.71 25.16 20.01
C ASN A 170 -17.17 24.00 20.92
N SER A 171 -17.24 24.26 22.23
CA SER A 171 -17.58 23.28 23.27
C SER A 171 -18.77 22.38 22.88
N HIS A 172 -19.84 22.97 22.34
CA HIS A 172 -21.03 22.25 21.87
C HIS A 172 -20.78 21.27 20.70
N ALA A 173 -19.92 21.65 19.73
CA ALA A 173 -19.61 20.79 18.59
C ALA A 173 -18.69 19.63 18.99
N ARG A 174 -17.78 19.88 19.93
CA ARG A 174 -16.93 18.87 20.54
C ARG A 174 -17.75 17.86 21.35
N GLU A 175 -18.69 18.34 22.16
CA GLU A 175 -19.59 17.49 22.94
C GLU A 175 -20.43 16.59 22.02
N LYS A 176 -21.02 17.16 20.96
CA LYS A 176 -21.76 16.40 19.95
C LYS A 176 -20.91 15.36 19.21
N ALA A 177 -19.64 15.67 18.92
CA ALA A 177 -18.71 14.72 18.31
C ALA A 177 -18.35 13.57 19.26
N LEU A 178 -18.18 13.85 20.55
CA LEU A 178 -17.92 12.85 21.58
C LEU A 178 -19.17 11.97 21.82
N GLU A 179 -20.36 12.56 21.86
CA GLU A 179 -21.63 11.83 21.92
C GLU A 179 -21.83 10.94 20.69
N GLN A 180 -21.45 11.41 19.50
CA GLN A 180 -21.50 10.61 18.27
C GLN A 180 -20.47 9.47 18.29
N GLU A 181 -19.27 9.68 18.84
CA GLU A 181 -18.27 8.62 19.04
C GLU A 181 -18.77 7.56 20.03
N GLN A 182 -19.56 7.97 21.04
CA GLN A 182 -20.11 7.08 22.05
C GLN A 182 -21.35 6.31 21.58
N SER A 183 -22.19 6.94 20.74
CA SER A 183 -23.43 6.36 20.21
C SER A 183 -23.23 5.52 18.95
N ASP A 184 -22.35 5.97 18.03
CA ASP A 184 -22.00 5.24 16.82
C ASP A 184 -20.49 5.33 16.53
N PRO A 185 -19.69 4.45 17.16
CA PRO A 185 -18.24 4.45 16.97
C PRO A 185 -17.84 4.14 15.52
N ALA A 186 -18.69 3.46 14.75
CA ALA A 186 -18.41 3.12 13.35
C ALA A 186 -18.58 4.34 12.44
N ALA A 187 -19.68 5.10 12.60
CA ALA A 187 -19.87 6.35 11.86
C ALA A 187 -18.83 7.41 12.24
N ALA A 188 -18.47 7.51 13.52
CA ALA A 188 -17.36 8.35 13.96
C ALA A 188 -16.05 7.92 13.27
N LYS A 189 -15.71 6.61 13.25
CA LYS A 189 -14.51 6.10 12.57
C LYS A 189 -14.53 6.39 11.04
N LYS A 190 -15.70 6.37 10.39
CA LYS A 190 -15.85 6.70 8.97
C LYS A 190 -15.62 8.18 8.67
N ALA A 191 -16.26 9.06 9.46
CA ALA A 191 -15.92 10.48 9.45
C ALA A 191 -14.42 10.66 9.77
N HIS A 192 -13.86 9.75 10.60
CA HIS A 192 -12.47 9.77 10.98
C HIS A 192 -11.51 9.61 9.78
N ALA A 193 -11.77 8.59 8.98
CA ALA A 193 -11.02 8.29 7.79
C ALA A 193 -11.16 9.39 6.72
N LYS A 194 -12.35 9.99 6.57
CA LYS A 194 -12.62 10.97 5.51
C LYS A 194 -11.83 12.27 5.67
N THR A 195 -11.80 12.85 6.87
CA THR A 195 -11.03 14.10 7.11
C THR A 195 -9.53 13.84 6.99
N LYS A 196 -9.05 12.71 7.50
CA LYS A 196 -7.64 12.31 7.43
C LYS A 196 -7.10 12.30 5.99
N LYS A 197 -7.91 11.78 5.04
CA LYS A 197 -7.60 11.76 3.60
C LYS A 197 -7.44 13.16 2.97
N THR A 198 -7.83 14.24 3.65
CA THR A 198 -7.71 15.63 3.16
C THR A 198 -6.49 16.38 3.68
N ILE A 199 -5.76 15.79 4.64
CA ILE A 199 -4.61 16.41 5.29
C ILE A 199 -3.38 16.35 4.34
N PRO A 200 -2.71 17.48 4.03
CA PRO A 200 -1.56 17.49 3.12
C PRO A 200 -0.43 16.53 3.54
N LEU A 201 -0.12 16.47 4.84
CA LEU A 201 0.88 15.56 5.37
C LEU A 201 0.49 14.08 5.20
N TYR A 202 -0.77 13.72 5.47
CA TYR A 202 -1.25 12.36 5.24
C TYR A 202 -1.23 11.99 3.76
N ILE A 203 -1.67 12.90 2.88
CA ILE A 203 -1.59 12.71 1.42
C ILE A 203 -0.13 12.52 1.00
N GLY A 204 0.79 13.33 1.51
CA GLY A 204 2.22 13.20 1.28
C GLY A 204 2.78 11.84 1.72
N LEU A 205 2.46 11.38 2.92
CA LEU A 205 2.98 10.11 3.45
C LEU A 205 2.34 8.89 2.76
N ALA A 206 1.02 8.86 2.62
CA ALA A 206 0.31 7.74 2.02
C ALA A 206 0.49 7.72 0.49
N THR A 207 0.07 8.81 -0.18
CA THR A 207 0.13 8.87 -1.65
C THR A 207 1.55 9.14 -2.12
N GLY A 208 2.27 10.11 -1.55
CA GLY A 208 3.63 10.43 -1.97
C GLY A 208 4.64 9.32 -1.61
N PHE A 209 4.90 9.11 -0.31
CA PHE A 209 5.95 8.21 0.15
C PHE A 209 5.60 6.74 -0.09
N CYS A 210 4.52 6.22 0.48
CA CYS A 210 4.18 4.79 0.35
C CYS A 210 3.88 4.45 -1.11
N GLY A 211 3.25 5.36 -1.84
CA GLY A 211 3.01 5.20 -3.27
C GLY A 211 4.30 5.06 -4.07
N SER A 212 5.24 6.00 -3.91
CA SER A 212 6.54 6.01 -4.63
C SER A 212 7.57 4.99 -4.13
N PHE A 213 7.42 4.53 -2.89
CA PHE A 213 8.25 3.46 -2.32
C PHE A 213 7.88 2.11 -2.92
N THR A 214 6.60 1.89 -3.23
CA THR A 214 6.17 0.71 -3.99
C THR A 214 6.22 0.96 -5.50
N SER A 215 6.24 -0.10 -6.31
CA SER A 215 6.13 0.01 -7.77
C SER A 215 5.43 -1.23 -8.34
N PHE A 216 4.28 -1.01 -9.01
CA PHE A 216 3.55 -2.09 -9.68
C PHE A 216 4.15 -2.39 -11.05
N SER A 217 4.63 -1.38 -11.78
CA SER A 217 5.26 -1.56 -13.09
C SER A 217 6.57 -2.36 -12.98
N SER A 218 7.38 -2.10 -11.96
CA SER A 218 8.60 -2.89 -11.72
C SER A 218 8.29 -4.31 -11.25
N PHE A 219 7.20 -4.51 -10.49
CA PHE A 219 6.69 -5.85 -10.17
C PHE A 219 6.29 -6.59 -11.45
N MET A 220 5.52 -5.99 -12.36
CA MET A 220 5.13 -6.62 -13.62
C MET A 220 6.32 -6.89 -14.55
N ARG A 221 7.32 -6.01 -14.56
CA ARG A 221 8.58 -6.22 -15.27
C ARG A 221 9.28 -7.49 -14.75
N ASP A 222 9.40 -7.63 -13.42
CA ASP A 222 10.04 -8.80 -12.81
C ASP A 222 9.24 -10.09 -13.11
N VAL A 223 7.90 -10.04 -13.14
CA VAL A 223 7.06 -11.17 -13.58
C VAL A 223 7.36 -11.58 -15.02
N PHE A 224 7.47 -10.61 -15.94
CA PHE A 224 7.81 -10.89 -17.33
C PHE A 224 9.24 -11.41 -17.50
N LEU A 225 10.21 -10.85 -16.77
CA LEU A 225 11.60 -11.32 -16.81
C LEU A 225 11.72 -12.73 -16.21
N ALA A 226 10.93 -13.05 -15.19
CA ALA A 226 10.80 -14.41 -14.68
C ALA A 226 10.21 -15.33 -15.76
N LEU A 227 9.15 -14.94 -16.46
CA LEU A 227 8.55 -15.72 -17.55
C LEU A 227 9.54 -15.99 -18.70
N SER A 228 10.27 -14.96 -19.13
CA SER A 228 11.18 -15.03 -20.28
C SER A 228 12.55 -15.66 -19.96
N ASN A 229 12.79 -16.04 -18.69
CA ASN A 229 14.07 -16.56 -18.21
C ASN A 229 15.21 -15.53 -18.33
N ASN A 230 14.91 -14.27 -18.04
CA ASN A 230 15.83 -13.13 -18.09
C ASN A 230 15.87 -12.32 -16.77
N LEU A 231 15.28 -12.86 -15.70
CA LEU A 231 15.34 -12.22 -14.39
C LEU A 231 16.77 -12.23 -13.85
N PRO A 232 17.35 -11.08 -13.49
CA PRO A 232 18.68 -11.04 -12.89
C PRO A 232 18.72 -11.79 -11.57
N THR A 233 19.74 -12.60 -11.36
CA THR A 233 19.93 -13.38 -10.13
C THR A 233 21.31 -13.12 -9.54
N PRO A 234 21.42 -12.82 -8.22
CA PRO A 234 22.71 -12.76 -7.55
C PRO A 234 23.45 -14.10 -7.62
N VAL A 235 24.78 -14.03 -7.47
CA VAL A 235 25.63 -15.21 -7.40
C VAL A 235 25.36 -15.94 -6.08
N ASN A 236 24.82 -17.16 -6.15
CA ASN A 236 24.41 -17.93 -4.96
C ASN A 236 25.47 -18.89 -4.42
N HIS A 237 26.43 -19.29 -5.25
CA HIS A 237 27.45 -20.28 -4.90
C HIS A 237 28.82 -19.85 -5.44
N PRO A 238 29.94 -20.30 -4.83
CA PRO A 238 31.25 -20.11 -5.42
C PRO A 238 31.34 -20.88 -6.74
N TYR A 239 31.58 -20.15 -7.84
CA TYR A 239 31.80 -20.73 -9.16
C TYR A 239 33.28 -20.63 -9.52
N ALA A 240 33.79 -21.63 -10.25
CA ALA A 240 35.14 -21.58 -10.80
C ALA A 240 35.35 -20.37 -11.74
N THR A 241 34.28 -19.93 -12.40
CA THR A 241 34.18 -18.67 -13.14
C THR A 241 32.92 -17.95 -12.69
N VAL A 242 33.05 -16.71 -12.20
CA VAL A 242 31.91 -15.96 -11.64
C VAL A 242 30.95 -15.59 -12.78
N PRO A 243 29.71 -16.12 -12.80
CA PRO A 243 28.75 -15.82 -13.84
C PRO A 243 28.24 -14.37 -13.71
N SER A 244 27.88 -13.75 -14.83
CA SER A 244 27.16 -12.46 -14.81
C SER A 244 25.82 -12.62 -14.11
N PHE A 245 25.35 -11.60 -13.38
CA PHE A 245 24.03 -11.57 -12.76
C PHE A 245 22.87 -11.63 -13.79
N THR A 246 23.15 -11.40 -15.07
CA THR A 246 22.20 -11.56 -16.18
C THR A 246 22.30 -12.92 -16.87
N SER A 247 23.29 -13.75 -16.52
CA SER A 247 23.44 -15.07 -17.12
C SER A 247 22.42 -16.04 -16.52
N THR A 248 21.66 -16.69 -17.38
CA THR A 248 20.63 -17.64 -16.97
C THR A 248 20.89 -19.00 -17.60
N ILE A 249 20.69 -20.06 -16.82
CA ILE A 249 20.68 -21.42 -17.35
C ILE A 249 19.37 -21.60 -18.12
N HIS A 250 19.44 -22.24 -19.29
CA HIS A 250 18.25 -22.51 -20.08
C HIS A 250 17.23 -23.30 -19.26
N ARG A 251 15.97 -22.88 -19.34
CA ARG A 251 14.87 -23.43 -18.57
C ARG A 251 13.70 -23.75 -19.49
N ASN A 252 13.07 -24.92 -19.29
CA ASN A 252 11.89 -25.31 -20.06
C ASN A 252 10.66 -24.44 -19.71
N GLY A 253 9.63 -24.50 -20.56
CA GLY A 253 8.42 -23.67 -20.40
C GLY A 253 7.68 -23.89 -19.07
N GLY A 254 7.65 -25.13 -18.55
CA GLY A 254 6.97 -25.44 -17.30
C GLY A 254 7.61 -24.76 -16.08
N TYR A 255 8.93 -24.79 -15.97
CA TYR A 255 9.62 -24.08 -14.91
C TYR A 255 9.54 -22.56 -15.07
N SER A 256 9.44 -22.06 -16.31
CA SER A 256 9.21 -20.63 -16.57
C SER A 256 7.84 -20.14 -16.13
N PHE A 257 6.82 -20.98 -16.34
CA PHE A 257 5.49 -20.74 -15.78
C PHE A 257 5.51 -20.73 -14.24
N MET A 258 6.19 -21.70 -13.61
CA MET A 258 6.31 -21.72 -12.15
C MET A 258 7.02 -20.50 -11.58
N ALA A 259 8.06 -20.00 -12.26
CA ALA A 259 8.74 -18.78 -11.82
C ALA A 259 7.85 -17.53 -11.95
N LEU A 260 7.10 -17.39 -13.04
CA LEU A 260 6.11 -16.33 -13.18
C LEU A 260 5.08 -16.39 -12.03
N LEU A 261 4.54 -17.58 -11.74
CA LEU A 261 3.56 -17.74 -10.67
C LEU A 261 4.16 -17.42 -9.31
N ALA A 262 5.39 -17.86 -9.05
CA ALA A 262 6.08 -17.56 -7.80
C ALA A 262 6.17 -16.05 -7.56
N VAL A 263 6.66 -15.28 -8.55
CA VAL A 263 6.78 -13.81 -8.45
C VAL A 263 5.44 -13.15 -8.13
N ILE A 264 4.37 -13.59 -8.80
CA ILE A 264 3.02 -13.07 -8.54
C ILE A 264 2.56 -13.41 -7.12
N VAL A 265 2.61 -14.69 -6.76
CA VAL A 265 2.08 -15.20 -5.49
C VAL A 265 2.77 -14.56 -4.29
N TYR A 266 4.11 -14.59 -4.24
CA TYR A 266 4.80 -14.04 -3.07
C TYR A 266 4.65 -12.51 -3.00
N THR A 267 4.61 -11.79 -4.13
CA THR A 267 4.51 -10.33 -4.09
C THR A 267 3.14 -9.91 -3.57
N VAL A 268 2.07 -10.51 -4.09
CA VAL A 268 0.71 -10.21 -3.64
C VAL A 268 0.52 -10.63 -2.18
N ALA A 269 0.91 -11.85 -1.81
CA ALA A 269 0.73 -12.37 -0.46
C ALA A 269 1.51 -11.55 0.58
N LEU A 270 2.79 -11.28 0.33
CA LEU A 270 3.64 -10.55 1.27
C LEU A 270 3.24 -9.08 1.38
N SER A 271 2.82 -8.42 0.30
CA SER A 271 2.32 -7.04 0.38
C SER A 271 1.00 -6.93 1.15
N LEU A 272 0.07 -7.88 0.98
CA LEU A 272 -1.17 -7.94 1.79
C LEU A 272 -0.88 -8.26 3.26
N ALA A 273 0.01 -9.21 3.54
CA ALA A 273 0.42 -9.52 4.89
C ALA A 273 1.10 -8.31 5.57
N ALA A 274 2.00 -7.63 4.85
CA ALA A 274 2.68 -6.43 5.33
C ALA A 274 1.68 -5.31 5.68
N LEU A 275 0.66 -5.10 4.83
CA LEU A 275 -0.41 -4.15 5.08
C LEU A 275 -1.14 -4.44 6.41
N ASN A 276 -1.51 -5.71 6.65
CA ASN A 276 -2.13 -6.13 7.91
C ASN A 276 -1.20 -5.95 9.11
N VAL A 277 0.06 -6.35 8.98
CA VAL A 277 1.06 -6.22 10.06
C VAL A 277 1.29 -4.74 10.41
N GLY A 278 1.31 -3.85 9.40
CA GLY A 278 1.36 -2.41 9.61
C GLY A 278 0.17 -1.88 10.43
N ALA A 279 -1.05 -2.30 10.06
CA ALA A 279 -2.25 -1.93 10.80
C ALA A 279 -2.23 -2.45 12.24
N HIS A 280 -1.81 -3.70 12.46
CA HIS A 280 -1.67 -4.27 13.80
C HIS A 280 -0.64 -3.51 14.63
N LEU A 281 0.47 -3.08 14.02
CA LEU A 281 1.48 -2.27 14.71
C LEU A 281 0.92 -0.90 15.12
N ALA A 282 0.10 -0.27 14.29
CA ALA A 282 -0.55 0.99 14.64
C ALA A 282 -1.44 0.84 15.88
N LEU A 283 -2.20 -0.25 15.97
CA LEU A 283 -3.02 -0.56 17.15
C LEU A 283 -2.16 -0.86 18.39
N ALA A 284 -1.08 -1.64 18.22
CA ALA A 284 -0.17 -1.97 19.32
C ALA A 284 0.54 -0.71 19.88
N LEU A 285 0.88 0.23 19.00
CA LEU A 285 1.55 1.47 19.37
C LEU A 285 0.59 2.61 19.72
N ASP A 286 -0.74 2.42 19.65
CA ASP A 286 -1.73 3.47 19.90
C ASP A 286 -1.43 4.21 21.22
N ARG A 287 -1.12 3.49 22.31
CA ARG A 287 -0.78 4.11 23.61
C ARG A 287 0.45 5.03 23.55
N PHE A 288 1.43 4.74 22.69
CA PHE A 288 2.71 5.45 22.60
C PHE A 288 2.78 6.46 21.45
N THR A 289 1.90 6.38 20.46
CA THR A 289 1.87 7.30 19.33
C THR A 289 1.54 8.73 19.77
N PRO A 290 2.44 9.72 19.53
CA PRO A 290 2.18 11.12 19.87
C PRO A 290 1.17 11.74 18.91
N THR A 291 0.46 12.76 19.37
CA THR A 291 -0.39 13.60 18.53
C THR A 291 0.46 14.70 17.87
N LEU A 292 0.37 14.86 16.55
CA LEU A 292 1.06 15.96 15.88
C LEU A 292 0.30 17.26 16.11
N SER A 293 1.03 18.31 16.51
CA SER A 293 0.38 19.58 16.81
C SER A 293 -0.05 20.32 15.55
N PHE A 294 -1.35 20.63 15.42
CA PHE A 294 -1.88 21.30 14.22
C PHE A 294 -1.21 22.64 13.94
N ARG A 295 -0.94 23.42 14.99
CA ARG A 295 -0.30 24.74 14.85
C ARG A 295 1.14 24.59 14.40
N LEU A 296 1.85 23.59 14.91
CA LEU A 296 3.23 23.31 14.50
C LEU A 296 3.27 22.88 13.03
N THR A 297 2.42 21.93 12.64
CA THR A 297 2.33 21.44 11.26
C THR A 297 2.05 22.58 10.30
N ARG A 298 0.98 23.35 10.54
CA ARG A 298 0.55 24.38 9.59
C ARG A 298 1.42 25.64 9.58
N ARG A 299 2.04 26.00 10.71
CA ARG A 299 2.87 27.22 10.82
C ARG A 299 4.32 26.98 10.39
N PHE A 300 4.85 25.78 10.63
CA PHE A 300 6.26 25.49 10.41
C PHE A 300 6.50 24.38 9.40
N ILE A 301 5.84 23.22 9.54
CA ILE A 301 6.07 22.08 8.63
C ILE A 301 5.61 22.40 7.22
N ASP A 302 4.40 22.92 7.05
CA ASP A 302 3.83 23.24 5.73
C ASP A 302 4.73 24.21 4.93
N PRO A 303 5.12 25.39 5.45
CA PRO A 303 6.05 26.28 4.74
C PRO A 303 7.44 25.68 4.52
N LEU A 304 7.98 24.95 5.51
CA LEU A 304 9.28 24.30 5.39
C LEU A 304 9.27 23.26 4.26
N ILE A 305 8.23 22.44 4.18
CA ILE A 305 8.06 21.44 3.14
C ILE A 305 7.95 22.08 1.75
N VAL A 306 7.35 23.26 1.60
CA VAL A 306 7.40 23.99 0.31
C VAL A 306 8.85 24.25 -0.09
N VAL A 307 9.65 24.86 0.79
CA VAL A 307 11.05 25.18 0.47
C VAL A 307 11.86 23.90 0.19
N LEU A 308 11.69 22.86 1.01
CA LEU A 308 12.41 21.61 0.86
C LEU A 308 11.98 20.84 -0.40
N ALA A 309 10.69 20.76 -0.70
CA ALA A 309 10.16 20.02 -1.85
C ALA A 309 10.73 20.57 -3.16
N TRP A 310 10.54 21.86 -3.39
CA TRP A 310 11.00 22.52 -4.60
C TRP A 310 12.52 22.61 -4.63
N GLY A 311 13.17 22.88 -3.48
CA GLY A 311 14.63 22.91 -3.35
C GLY A 311 15.28 21.55 -3.70
N CYS A 312 14.76 20.45 -3.18
CA CYS A 312 15.23 19.10 -3.51
C CYS A 312 14.97 18.75 -4.98
N TRP A 313 13.82 19.15 -5.53
CA TRP A 313 13.51 18.85 -6.93
C TRP A 313 14.40 19.64 -7.90
N PHE A 314 14.59 20.94 -7.68
CA PHE A 314 15.58 21.74 -8.42
C PHE A 314 17.01 21.23 -8.21
N GLY A 315 17.35 20.81 -6.99
CA GLY A 315 18.62 20.16 -6.69
C GLY A 315 18.85 18.90 -7.52
N ALA A 316 17.84 18.04 -7.68
CA ALA A 316 17.92 16.86 -8.55
C ALA A 316 18.13 17.22 -10.03
N ILE A 317 17.48 18.29 -10.50
CA ILE A 317 17.68 18.81 -11.87
C ILE A 317 19.13 19.29 -12.04
N PHE A 318 19.64 20.11 -11.11
CA PHE A 318 21.02 20.60 -11.18
C PHE A 318 22.05 19.48 -11.06
N LEU A 319 21.82 18.46 -10.22
CA LEU A 319 22.66 17.26 -10.14
C LEU A 319 22.61 16.44 -11.43
N SER A 320 21.50 16.45 -12.17
CA SER A 320 21.41 15.77 -13.47
C SER A 320 22.21 16.50 -14.56
N ILE A 321 22.22 17.84 -14.53
CA ILE A 321 23.00 18.67 -15.46
C ILE A 321 24.49 18.56 -15.14
N TRP A 322 24.85 18.69 -13.86
CA TRP A 322 26.22 18.70 -13.36
C TRP A 322 26.45 17.60 -12.30
N PRO A 323 26.48 16.32 -12.71
CA PRO A 323 26.66 15.24 -11.76
C PRO A 323 28.07 15.29 -11.16
N PRO A 324 28.24 15.04 -9.85
CA PRO A 324 29.53 15.11 -9.18
C PRO A 324 30.62 14.20 -9.75
N ASP A 325 30.25 13.08 -10.36
CA ASP A 325 31.16 12.09 -10.96
C ASP A 325 31.46 12.33 -12.44
N ARG A 326 30.99 13.45 -13.02
CA ARG A 326 31.42 13.91 -14.34
C ARG A 326 32.94 14.09 -14.39
N PRO A 327 33.57 14.10 -15.58
CA PRO A 327 35.02 14.23 -15.72
C PRO A 327 35.66 15.43 -14.99
N SER A 328 34.97 16.57 -14.98
CA SER A 328 35.40 17.80 -14.30
C SER A 328 34.78 17.99 -12.90
N GLY A 329 34.14 16.95 -12.36
CA GLY A 329 33.44 16.97 -11.09
C GLY A 329 34.32 16.58 -9.90
N PRO A 330 33.88 16.91 -8.67
CA PRO A 330 34.64 16.61 -7.45
C PRO A 330 34.77 15.10 -7.15
N SER A 331 33.91 14.26 -7.73
CA SER A 331 33.93 12.80 -7.61
C SER A 331 34.25 12.12 -8.94
N SER A 332 34.94 12.83 -9.83
CA SER A 332 35.30 12.35 -11.16
C SER A 332 35.99 10.99 -11.12
N ARG A 333 35.56 10.09 -12.01
CA ARG A 333 36.19 8.79 -12.24
C ARG A 333 36.91 8.74 -13.58
N GLY A 334 37.33 9.88 -14.11
CA GLY A 334 38.03 9.99 -15.39
C GLY A 334 37.10 10.39 -16.52
N SER A 335 36.92 9.55 -17.53
CA SER A 335 36.16 9.90 -18.74
C SER A 335 34.63 9.83 -18.53
N TRP A 336 33.87 10.38 -19.48
CA TRP A 336 32.39 10.28 -19.48
C TRP A 336 31.88 8.83 -19.51
N ALA A 337 32.74 7.84 -19.84
CA ALA A 337 32.43 6.42 -19.80
C ALA A 337 32.37 5.85 -18.37
N ASN A 338 32.80 6.61 -17.35
CA ASN A 338 32.75 6.18 -15.94
C ASN A 338 31.70 6.94 -15.11
N GLU A 339 30.92 7.84 -15.73
CA GLU A 339 29.81 8.58 -15.08
C GLU A 339 28.56 7.70 -14.92
N VAL A 340 28.07 7.53 -13.70
CA VAL A 340 26.95 6.64 -13.38
C VAL A 340 25.82 7.34 -12.67
N TRP A 341 26.08 8.47 -12.00
CA TRP A 341 25.12 9.08 -11.09
C TRP A 341 23.81 9.41 -11.79
N ARG A 342 23.84 9.98 -13.00
CA ARG A 342 22.61 10.40 -13.70
C ARG A 342 21.56 9.30 -13.79
N GLY A 343 21.98 8.11 -14.23
CA GLY A 343 21.11 6.95 -14.41
C GLY A 343 20.74 6.26 -13.09
N GLU A 344 21.62 6.31 -12.08
CA GLU A 344 21.37 5.64 -10.79
C GLU A 344 20.31 6.34 -9.94
N VAL A 345 20.34 7.69 -9.83
CA VAL A 345 19.46 8.43 -8.90
C VAL A 345 18.91 9.73 -9.50
N PRO A 346 19.73 10.74 -9.86
CA PRO A 346 19.26 12.03 -10.32
C PRO A 346 18.10 12.03 -11.32
N PHE A 347 18.16 11.25 -12.40
CA PHE A 347 17.04 11.23 -13.35
C PHE A 347 15.76 10.63 -12.74
N ALA A 348 15.87 9.59 -11.92
CA ALA A 348 14.73 9.05 -11.20
C ALA A 348 14.08 10.11 -10.30
N LEU A 349 14.88 10.92 -9.60
CA LEU A 349 14.38 12.01 -8.75
C LEU A 349 13.77 13.17 -9.54
N VAL A 350 14.27 13.45 -10.74
CA VAL A 350 13.68 14.47 -11.63
C VAL A 350 12.29 14.04 -12.08
N PHE A 351 12.11 12.77 -12.44
CA PHE A 351 10.88 12.23 -12.98
C PHE A 351 9.86 11.77 -11.92
N ALA A 352 10.31 11.43 -10.71
CA ALA A 352 9.47 10.90 -9.62
C ALA A 352 8.28 11.82 -9.24
N PRO A 353 8.44 13.15 -9.05
CA PRO A 353 7.32 14.02 -8.73
C PRO A 353 6.24 14.06 -9.82
N ILE A 354 6.64 14.00 -11.09
CA ILE A 354 5.71 14.03 -12.22
C ILE A 354 4.81 12.80 -12.21
N GLY A 355 5.39 11.61 -12.01
CA GLY A 355 4.61 10.37 -11.93
C GLY A 355 3.69 10.33 -10.71
N CYS A 356 4.17 10.82 -9.55
CA CYS A 356 3.38 10.91 -8.33
C CYS A 356 2.16 11.83 -8.49
N LEU A 357 2.35 13.02 -9.08
CA LEU A 357 1.27 13.96 -9.34
C LEU A 357 0.25 13.38 -10.33
N LEU A 358 0.71 12.74 -11.42
CA LEU A 358 -0.16 12.05 -12.35
C LEU A 358 -1.03 11.02 -11.63
N ARG A 359 -0.42 10.16 -10.80
CA ARG A 359 -1.15 9.17 -10.01
C ARG A 359 -2.17 9.81 -9.08
N TYR A 360 -1.79 10.83 -8.33
CA TYR A 360 -2.67 11.51 -7.38
C TYR A 360 -3.91 12.07 -8.09
N TYR A 361 -3.72 12.85 -9.16
CA TYR A 361 -4.84 13.48 -9.86
C TYR A 361 -5.71 12.48 -10.63
N ALA A 362 -5.12 11.43 -11.22
CA ALA A 362 -5.88 10.38 -11.89
C ALA A 362 -6.72 9.59 -10.88
N SER A 363 -6.14 9.19 -9.74
CA SER A 363 -6.86 8.47 -8.67
C SER A 363 -7.97 9.32 -8.08
N PHE A 364 -7.71 10.60 -7.81
CA PHE A 364 -8.69 11.55 -7.30
C PHE A 364 -9.90 11.71 -8.24
N LYS A 365 -9.67 11.73 -9.56
CA LYS A 365 -10.74 11.93 -10.55
C LYS A 365 -11.48 10.64 -10.93
N LEU A 366 -10.78 9.52 -11.05
CA LEU A 366 -11.30 8.30 -11.68
C LEU A 366 -11.75 7.24 -10.67
N ASN A 367 -11.14 7.13 -9.49
CA ASN A 367 -11.56 6.13 -8.49
C ASN A 367 -13.02 6.32 -8.02
N PRO A 368 -13.54 7.54 -7.84
CA PRO A 368 -14.94 7.73 -7.46
C PRO A 368 -15.97 7.30 -8.52
N ILE A 369 -15.55 7.07 -9.78
CA ILE A 369 -16.48 6.74 -10.88
C ILE A 369 -17.08 5.34 -10.69
N ALA A 370 -16.27 4.39 -10.21
CA ALA A 370 -16.69 3.01 -10.04
C ALA A 370 -16.26 2.47 -8.68
N ALA A 371 -17.23 2.29 -7.78
CA ALA A 371 -16.95 1.88 -6.41
C ALA A 371 -16.47 0.43 -6.27
N SER A 372 -16.86 -0.42 -7.21
CA SER A 372 -16.45 -1.82 -7.28
C SER A 372 -15.11 -2.01 -8.00
N PHE A 373 -14.56 -0.95 -8.62
CA PHE A 373 -13.35 -1.04 -9.43
C PHE A 373 -12.59 0.29 -9.42
N PRO A 374 -11.52 0.44 -8.60
CA PRO A 374 -10.71 1.65 -8.52
C PRO A 374 -10.01 2.00 -9.85
N LEU A 375 -10.73 2.70 -10.71
CA LEU A 375 -10.37 2.89 -12.11
C LEU A 375 -9.10 3.75 -12.30
N GLY A 376 -8.89 4.74 -11.44
CA GLY A 376 -7.71 5.58 -11.47
C GLY A 376 -6.45 4.80 -11.14
N THR A 377 -6.46 4.04 -10.05
CA THR A 377 -5.33 3.18 -9.65
C THR A 377 -5.04 2.12 -10.71
N PHE A 378 -6.08 1.48 -11.26
CA PHE A 378 -5.94 0.58 -12.40
C PHE A 378 -5.27 1.26 -13.60
N ALA A 379 -5.80 2.41 -14.03
CA ALA A 379 -5.35 3.10 -15.24
C ALA A 379 -3.89 3.55 -15.14
N VAL A 380 -3.48 4.11 -14.00
CA VAL A 380 -2.09 4.56 -13.81
C VAL A 380 -1.12 3.38 -13.72
N ASN A 381 -1.54 2.27 -13.10
CA ASN A 381 -0.74 1.04 -13.07
C ASN A 381 -0.55 0.48 -14.48
N MET A 382 -1.59 0.43 -15.30
CA MET A 382 -1.50 -0.05 -16.69
C MET A 382 -0.67 0.88 -17.56
N PHE A 383 -0.90 2.19 -17.45
CA PHE A 383 -0.14 3.19 -18.19
C PHE A 383 1.35 3.13 -17.84
N GLY A 384 1.70 3.09 -16.55
CA GLY A 384 3.09 2.97 -16.13
C GLY A 384 3.73 1.63 -16.51
N CYS A 385 2.98 0.52 -16.54
CA CYS A 385 3.46 -0.76 -17.08
C CYS A 385 3.82 -0.64 -18.56
N ALA A 386 2.96 -0.01 -19.37
CA ALA A 386 3.23 0.18 -20.79
C ALA A 386 4.46 1.07 -21.04
N VAL A 387 4.58 2.18 -20.29
CA VAL A 387 5.74 3.08 -20.40
C VAL A 387 7.03 2.38 -19.94
N GLU A 388 7.01 1.64 -18.83
CA GLU A 388 8.18 0.89 -18.36
C GLU A 388 8.58 -0.18 -19.37
N ALA A 389 7.62 -0.92 -19.94
CA ALA A 389 7.89 -1.92 -20.96
C ALA A 389 8.54 -1.32 -22.22
N MET A 390 8.06 -0.16 -22.68
CA MET A 390 8.63 0.56 -23.82
C MET A 390 10.05 1.06 -23.50
N CYS A 391 10.25 1.71 -22.35
CA CYS A 391 11.55 2.21 -21.95
C CYS A 391 12.57 1.09 -21.78
N TYR A 392 12.18 -0.02 -21.14
CA TYR A 392 13.04 -1.20 -21.00
C TYR A 392 13.44 -1.75 -22.37
N SER A 393 12.47 -1.91 -23.27
CA SER A 393 12.72 -2.44 -24.61
C SER A 393 13.69 -1.55 -25.38
N ILE A 394 13.48 -0.22 -25.38
CA ILE A 394 14.36 0.75 -26.06
C ILE A 394 15.76 0.75 -25.43
N GLN A 395 15.87 0.60 -24.11
CA GLN A 395 17.15 0.60 -23.41
C GLN A 395 18.00 -0.63 -23.73
N HIS A 396 17.38 -1.74 -24.13
CA HIS A 396 18.03 -3.03 -24.38
C HIS A 396 18.12 -3.39 -25.88
N VAL A 397 17.96 -2.43 -26.79
CA VAL A 397 18.14 -2.64 -28.23
C VAL A 397 19.10 -1.62 -28.85
N PRO A 398 19.84 -2.00 -29.91
CA PRO A 398 20.70 -1.09 -30.63
C PRO A 398 19.87 -0.14 -31.50
N ILE A 399 20.01 1.16 -31.27
CA ILE A 399 19.34 2.20 -32.06
C ILE A 399 20.33 2.73 -33.08
N THR A 400 20.05 2.53 -34.37
CA THR A 400 20.86 3.08 -35.45
C THR A 400 20.77 4.61 -35.46
N SER A 401 21.92 5.25 -35.30
CA SER A 401 22.09 6.70 -35.41
C SER A 401 23.12 7.04 -36.49
N SER A 402 23.24 8.32 -36.85
CA SER A 402 24.28 8.81 -37.78
C SER A 402 25.71 8.55 -37.29
N ALA A 403 25.90 8.28 -36.00
CA ALA A 403 27.19 7.92 -35.39
C ALA A 403 27.39 6.40 -35.19
N GLY A 404 26.49 5.56 -35.73
CA GLY A 404 26.49 4.10 -35.55
C GLY A 404 25.31 3.60 -34.70
N ALA A 405 25.23 2.27 -34.52
CA ALA A 405 24.22 1.64 -33.67
C ALA A 405 24.62 1.75 -32.20
N LEU A 406 23.80 2.43 -31.39
CA LEU A 406 24.05 2.67 -29.97
C LEU A 406 22.90 2.07 -29.15
N VAL A 407 23.23 1.14 -28.24
CA VAL A 407 22.25 0.52 -27.34
C VAL A 407 21.62 1.58 -26.44
N GLY A 408 20.28 1.63 -26.40
CA GLY A 408 19.55 2.65 -25.64
C GLY A 408 19.73 4.09 -26.13
N GLY A 409 20.19 4.28 -27.38
CA GLY A 409 20.51 5.61 -27.91
C GLY A 409 21.80 6.19 -27.33
N GLY A 410 22.67 5.34 -26.80
CA GLY A 410 23.91 5.73 -26.14
C GLY A 410 23.73 5.94 -24.64
N ARG A 411 24.83 6.26 -23.95
CA ARG A 411 24.87 6.30 -22.48
C ARG A 411 23.83 7.23 -21.85
N VAL A 412 23.74 8.48 -22.31
CA VAL A 412 22.79 9.45 -21.73
C VAL A 412 21.35 9.05 -22.04
N GLY A 413 21.06 8.57 -23.26
CA GLY A 413 19.75 8.02 -23.62
C GLY A 413 19.35 6.87 -22.70
N CYS A 414 20.26 5.92 -22.49
CA CYS A 414 20.08 4.81 -21.55
C CYS A 414 19.80 5.29 -20.11
N GLN A 415 20.57 6.27 -19.62
CA GLN A 415 20.39 6.83 -18.27
C GLN A 415 19.04 7.55 -18.13
N VAL A 416 18.58 8.27 -19.15
CA VAL A 416 17.25 8.91 -19.15
C VAL A 416 16.15 7.84 -19.11
N LEU A 417 16.25 6.80 -19.94
CA LEU A 417 15.31 5.67 -19.92
C LEU A 417 15.28 5.00 -18.54
N GLN A 418 16.44 4.81 -17.90
CA GLN A 418 16.52 4.31 -16.53
C GLN A 418 15.75 5.21 -15.56
N GLY A 419 15.97 6.52 -15.62
CA GLY A 419 15.27 7.48 -14.77
C GLY A 419 13.76 7.55 -15.03
N VAL A 420 13.29 7.28 -16.25
CA VAL A 420 11.84 7.18 -16.54
C VAL A 420 11.26 5.91 -15.94
N MET A 421 11.94 4.77 -16.02
CA MET A 421 11.47 3.53 -15.37
C MET A 421 11.49 3.66 -13.85
N ASP A 422 12.62 4.04 -13.28
CA ASP A 422 12.82 4.11 -11.84
C ASP A 422 12.17 5.33 -11.19
N GLY A 423 12.02 6.43 -11.90
CA GLY A 423 11.36 7.64 -11.41
C GLY A 423 9.89 7.68 -11.82
N PHE A 424 9.61 7.99 -13.08
CA PHE A 424 8.24 8.23 -13.55
C PHE A 424 7.32 7.01 -13.39
N CYS A 425 7.69 5.85 -13.93
CA CYS A 425 6.84 4.65 -13.90
C CYS A 425 6.73 4.12 -12.46
N GLY A 426 7.85 4.09 -11.75
CA GLY A 426 7.92 3.68 -10.36
C GLY A 426 7.10 4.53 -9.38
N THR A 427 6.80 5.80 -9.69
CA THR A 427 5.93 6.65 -8.85
C THR A 427 4.51 6.84 -9.39
N THR A 428 4.32 6.65 -10.70
CA THR A 428 2.99 6.63 -11.35
C THR A 428 2.22 5.38 -10.95
N THR A 429 2.91 4.24 -10.82
CA THR A 429 2.30 2.99 -10.39
C THR A 429 2.47 2.76 -8.89
N THR A 430 1.68 1.87 -8.30
CA THR A 430 1.75 1.58 -6.87
C THR A 430 1.19 0.21 -6.52
N VAL A 431 1.87 -0.49 -5.61
CA VAL A 431 1.37 -1.71 -4.97
C VAL A 431 0.66 -1.38 -3.66
N SER A 432 1.18 -0.43 -2.86
CA SER A 432 0.60 -0.10 -1.55
C SER A 432 -0.86 0.35 -1.63
N THR A 433 -1.19 1.23 -2.57
CA THR A 433 -2.60 1.65 -2.77
C THR A 433 -3.44 0.51 -3.32
N TRP A 434 -2.91 -0.26 -4.27
CA TRP A 434 -3.60 -1.39 -4.88
C TRP A 434 -3.96 -2.47 -3.84
N VAL A 435 -3.05 -2.84 -2.94
CA VAL A 435 -3.36 -3.84 -1.89
C VAL A 435 -4.33 -3.31 -0.84
N THR A 436 -4.29 -2.01 -0.51
CA THR A 436 -5.30 -1.38 0.36
C THR A 436 -6.69 -1.41 -0.27
N GLU A 437 -6.78 -1.17 -1.57
CA GLU A 437 -8.02 -1.28 -2.32
C GLU A 437 -8.54 -2.73 -2.37
N LEU A 438 -7.66 -3.72 -2.57
CA LEU A 438 -8.04 -5.13 -2.54
C LEU A 438 -8.65 -5.55 -1.19
N GLN A 439 -8.10 -5.05 -0.08
CA GLN A 439 -8.64 -5.34 1.25
C GLN A 439 -9.97 -4.65 1.55
N SER A 440 -10.23 -3.50 0.91
CA SER A 440 -11.40 -2.68 1.21
C SER A 440 -12.58 -2.89 0.25
N LEU A 441 -12.36 -3.50 -0.92
CA LEU A 441 -13.44 -3.96 -1.80
C LEU A 441 -14.19 -5.17 -1.23
N ARG A 442 -15.42 -5.44 -1.70
CA ARG A 442 -16.08 -6.71 -1.41
C ARG A 442 -15.33 -7.86 -2.07
N ARG A 443 -15.34 -9.05 -1.44
CA ARG A 443 -14.56 -10.24 -1.86
C ARG A 443 -14.57 -10.48 -3.37
N ARG A 444 -15.75 -10.51 -4.00
CA ARG A 444 -15.86 -10.76 -5.46
C ARG A 444 -15.18 -9.67 -6.29
N HIS A 445 -15.42 -8.41 -5.97
CA HIS A 445 -14.82 -7.28 -6.67
C HIS A 445 -13.31 -7.20 -6.43
N ALA A 446 -12.84 -7.51 -5.22
CA ALA A 446 -11.42 -7.59 -4.90
C ALA A 446 -10.70 -8.64 -5.78
N TYR A 447 -11.25 -9.85 -5.91
CA TYR A 447 -10.65 -10.87 -6.79
C TYR A 447 -10.65 -10.46 -8.26
N VAL A 448 -11.77 -9.92 -8.77
CA VAL A 448 -11.85 -9.46 -10.17
C VAL A 448 -10.86 -8.32 -10.42
N TYR A 449 -10.83 -7.31 -9.55
CA TYR A 449 -9.92 -6.18 -9.65
C TYR A 449 -8.45 -6.62 -9.57
N GLY A 450 -8.11 -7.45 -8.59
CA GLY A 450 -6.76 -7.94 -8.39
C GLY A 450 -6.26 -8.77 -9.58
N MET A 451 -7.07 -9.73 -10.04
CA MET A 451 -6.74 -10.53 -11.22
C MET A 451 -6.64 -9.68 -12.48
N ALA A 452 -7.59 -8.77 -12.71
CA ALA A 452 -7.58 -7.90 -13.88
C ALA A 452 -6.31 -7.04 -13.93
N SER A 453 -5.90 -6.45 -12.81
CA SER A 453 -4.67 -5.65 -12.73
C SER A 453 -3.42 -6.46 -13.07
N VAL A 454 -3.27 -7.67 -12.51
CA VAL A 454 -2.09 -8.52 -12.76
C VAL A 454 -2.09 -9.04 -14.20
N VAL A 455 -3.22 -9.55 -14.69
CA VAL A 455 -3.33 -10.11 -16.04
C VAL A 455 -3.12 -9.02 -17.09
N ALA A 456 -3.76 -7.86 -16.96
CA ALA A 456 -3.60 -6.77 -17.92
C ALA A 456 -2.17 -6.21 -17.90
N GLY A 457 -1.56 -6.05 -16.73
CA GLY A 457 -0.17 -5.63 -16.59
C GLY A 457 0.80 -6.60 -17.26
N LEU A 458 0.62 -7.91 -17.03
CA LEU A 458 1.41 -8.96 -17.68
C LEU A 458 1.19 -8.96 -19.20
N CYS A 459 -0.04 -8.83 -19.68
CA CYS A 459 -0.33 -8.77 -21.12
C CYS A 459 0.42 -7.60 -21.79
N LEU A 460 0.43 -6.41 -21.17
CA LEU A 460 1.19 -5.27 -21.67
C LEU A 460 2.70 -5.55 -21.74
N MET A 461 3.27 -6.14 -20.67
CA MET A 461 4.68 -6.53 -20.66
C MET A 461 4.98 -7.56 -21.76
N VAL A 462 4.15 -8.59 -21.91
CA VAL A 462 4.33 -9.63 -22.94
C VAL A 462 4.23 -9.06 -24.35
N ILE A 463 3.26 -8.18 -24.62
CA ILE A 463 3.11 -7.58 -25.95
C ILE A 463 4.30 -6.69 -26.28
N ILE A 464 4.71 -5.82 -25.35
CA ILE A 464 5.74 -4.81 -25.61
C ILE A 464 7.15 -5.41 -25.47
N MET A 465 7.51 -5.91 -24.29
CA MET A 465 8.84 -6.50 -24.06
C MET A 465 9.01 -7.85 -24.75
N GLY A 466 7.96 -8.68 -24.77
CA GLY A 466 8.01 -10.01 -25.40
C GLY A 466 8.22 -9.94 -26.91
N SER A 467 7.58 -8.98 -27.59
CA SER A 467 7.82 -8.78 -29.03
C SER A 467 9.29 -8.53 -29.32
N VAL A 468 9.97 -7.69 -28.54
CA VAL A 468 11.40 -7.42 -28.69
C VAL A 468 12.25 -8.63 -28.28
N ARG A 469 11.97 -9.19 -27.10
CA ARG A 469 12.72 -10.31 -26.53
C ARG A 469 12.78 -11.53 -27.45
N TRP A 470 11.66 -11.86 -28.09
CA TRP A 470 11.54 -13.07 -28.91
C TRP A 470 11.86 -12.86 -30.38
N THR A 471 12.00 -11.61 -30.85
CA THR A 471 12.39 -11.31 -32.24
C THR A 471 13.86 -10.93 -32.37
N VAL A 472 14.30 -9.91 -31.62
CA VAL A 472 15.67 -9.36 -31.69
C VAL A 472 16.52 -9.85 -30.51
N GLY A 473 15.90 -10.05 -29.35
CA GLY A 473 16.61 -10.29 -28.09
C GLY A 473 16.89 -8.99 -27.32
N PHE A 474 17.49 -9.13 -26.13
CA PHE A 474 17.91 -8.00 -25.31
C PHE A 474 19.43 -7.93 -25.26
N ASP A 475 19.97 -6.76 -25.56
CA ASP A 475 21.38 -6.42 -25.38
C ASP A 475 21.63 -5.80 -24.00
N THR A 476 22.90 -5.83 -23.57
CA THR A 476 23.33 -5.17 -22.33
C THR A 476 23.18 -3.66 -22.45
N PRO A 477 22.51 -2.99 -21.49
CA PRO A 477 22.30 -1.55 -21.54
C PRO A 477 23.63 -0.76 -21.49
N ALA A 478 23.68 0.38 -22.17
CA ALA A 478 24.87 1.24 -22.26
C ALA A 478 25.20 2.04 -20.97
N CYS A 479 24.38 1.87 -19.93
CA CYS A 479 24.45 2.55 -18.65
C CYS A 479 24.27 1.55 -17.50
N VAL A 480 24.68 1.94 -16.30
CA VAL A 480 24.46 1.12 -15.10
C VAL A 480 22.99 1.20 -14.70
N THR A 481 22.34 0.03 -14.58
CA THR A 481 20.91 -0.09 -14.28
C THR A 481 20.63 -0.61 -12.87
N MET A 482 21.65 -1.14 -12.17
CA MET A 482 21.60 -1.46 -10.74
C MET A 482 22.99 -1.31 -10.14
N ARG A 483 23.05 -0.71 -8.94
CA ARG A 483 24.27 -0.72 -8.14
C ARG A 483 24.32 -2.04 -7.38
N THR A 484 25.01 -3.03 -7.92
CA THR A 484 25.46 -4.16 -7.10
C THR A 484 26.49 -3.58 -6.14
N SER A 485 26.21 -3.62 -4.83
CA SER A 485 27.24 -3.34 -3.83
C SER A 485 28.41 -4.28 -4.11
N LEU A 486 29.52 -3.69 -4.57
CA LEU A 486 30.82 -4.36 -4.66
C LEU A 486 31.30 -4.74 -3.26
#